data_AF-A0A2U1B024-F1
#
_entry.id   AF-A0A2U1B024-F1
#
_cell.length_a   1.000
_cell.length_b   1.000
_cell.length_c   1.000
_cell.angle_alpha   90.00
_cell.angle_beta   90.00
_cell.angle_gamma   90.00
#
_symmetry.space_group_name_H-M   'P 1'
#
loop_
_entity.id
_entity.type
_entity.pdbx_description
1 polymer ?
#
loop_
_entity_poly.entity_id
_entity_poly.type
_entity_poly.pdbx_seq_one_letter_code
_entity_poly.pdbx_strand_id
1 'polypeptide(L)'
;MEIIFQSGEFYGEENSWIGDFFITSIGAFLGFCGALILFRYQLSVEKEKSGKVEKDSIERKLHYFTSLIHKITGASKEQADHLKTFDNSFSEDPFELPRPALVSSLDIRRFSEGLSHEEYYYAYISKFGLTKSTVYGYRRLYSYIDFLNMAFPQLDEVYKQSVIYHNELKSEYTDLVNESVHMARALVKQLVNDDKYNSLTEFLEERLHRNNENAATSSSLLLAQEEWVDAVSEFLKINYKDDETLSDLNQKLDRITNVFIFKEQANERIKEMFKKSCTKIEEAHQGLLEVSSSLVSTYISYQ
;
A
#
# COMPACT_ATOMS: atom_id res chain seq x y z
N MET A 1 -6.37 -64.19 8.89
CA MET A 1 -6.09 -65.37 8.04
C MET A 1 -4.73 -65.89 8.45
N GLU A 2 -4.72 -66.96 9.25
CA GLU A 2 -3.50 -67.67 9.65
C GLU A 2 -3.07 -68.59 8.51
N ILE A 3 -1.84 -68.44 8.03
CA ILE A 3 -1.21 -69.40 7.12
C ILE A 3 -0.55 -70.45 8.02
N ILE A 4 -1.21 -71.60 8.20
CA ILE A 4 -0.69 -72.76 8.93
C ILE A 4 0.20 -73.56 7.96
N PHE A 5 1.53 -73.51 8.16
CA PHE A 5 2.46 -74.39 7.47
C PHE A 5 2.56 -75.72 8.22
N GLN A 6 1.99 -76.77 7.64
CA GLN A 6 2.08 -78.14 8.14
C GLN A 6 3.22 -78.86 7.39
N SER A 7 4.38 -78.99 8.03
CA SER A 7 5.50 -79.80 7.53
C SER A 7 5.26 -81.28 7.88
N GLY A 8 4.95 -82.10 6.89
CA GLY A 8 4.85 -83.55 7.05
C GLY A 8 6.24 -84.21 7.06
N GLU A 9 6.45 -85.12 8.01
CA GLU A 9 7.63 -86.00 8.09
C GLU A 9 7.50 -87.13 7.05
N PHE A 10 8.53 -87.33 6.23
CA PHE A 10 8.72 -88.51 5.39
C PHE A 10 10.03 -89.19 5.77
N TYR A 11 9.97 -90.50 6.04
CA TYR A 11 11.14 -91.37 6.21
C TYR A 11 11.25 -92.37 5.06
N GLY A 12 12.39 -92.32 4.39
CA GLY A 12 13.19 -93.49 4.02
C GLY A 12 13.12 -94.02 2.59
N GLU A 13 14.02 -93.55 1.71
CA GLU A 13 14.70 -94.37 0.68
C GLU A 13 15.85 -93.55 0.05
N GLU A 14 17.07 -94.10 0.08
CA GLU A 14 18.33 -93.58 -0.52
C GLU A 14 18.50 -92.05 -0.62
N ASN A 15 18.69 -91.39 0.53
CA ASN A 15 18.93 -89.95 0.62
C ASN A 15 20.29 -89.57 0.00
N SER A 16 20.27 -89.19 -1.28
CA SER A 16 21.31 -88.33 -1.84
C SER A 16 21.28 -87.00 -1.09
N TRP A 17 22.07 -86.86 -0.02
CA TRP A 17 22.22 -85.60 0.73
C TRP A 17 22.60 -84.43 -0.21
N ILE A 18 23.19 -84.76 -1.36
CA ILE A 18 23.54 -83.86 -2.45
C ILE A 18 22.27 -83.33 -3.10
N GLY A 19 21.29 -84.20 -3.37
CA GLY A 19 19.98 -83.84 -3.90
C GLY A 19 19.20 -82.89 -2.99
N ASP A 20 19.10 -83.19 -1.69
CA ASP A 20 18.44 -82.33 -0.72
C ASP A 20 19.15 -80.97 -0.57
N PHE A 21 20.48 -80.97 -0.58
CA PHE A 21 21.27 -79.74 -0.58
C PHE A 21 21.03 -78.90 -1.84
N PHE A 22 20.96 -79.50 -3.03
CA PHE A 22 20.66 -78.79 -4.28
C PHE A 22 19.24 -78.25 -4.30
N ILE A 23 18.24 -79.03 -3.88
CA ILE A 23 16.84 -78.59 -3.81
C ILE A 23 16.71 -77.41 -2.85
N THR A 24 17.33 -77.49 -1.67
CA THR A 24 17.33 -76.41 -0.67
C THR A 24 18.06 -75.17 -1.20
N SER A 25 19.19 -75.35 -1.88
CA SER A 25 19.98 -74.25 -2.47
C SER A 25 19.21 -73.56 -3.60
N ILE A 26 18.51 -74.31 -4.47
CA ILE A 26 17.67 -73.75 -5.53
C ILE A 26 16.48 -73.00 -4.92
N GLY A 27 15.83 -73.56 -3.90
CA GLY A 27 14.74 -72.89 -3.18
C GLY A 27 15.18 -71.58 -2.52
N ALA A 28 16.33 -71.59 -1.83
CA ALA A 28 16.92 -70.40 -1.23
C ALA A 28 17.32 -69.35 -2.28
N PHE A 29 17.90 -69.78 -3.41
CA PHE A 29 18.26 -68.90 -4.52
C PHE A 29 17.02 -68.26 -5.17
N LEU A 30 15.96 -69.04 -5.43
CA LEU A 30 14.69 -68.54 -5.95
C LEU A 30 14.03 -67.57 -4.96
N GLY A 31 14.05 -67.88 -3.67
CA GLY A 31 13.57 -66.98 -2.61
C GLY A 31 14.34 -65.66 -2.59
N PHE A 32 15.67 -65.70 -2.69
CA PHE A 32 16.53 -64.52 -2.76
C PHE A 32 16.25 -63.69 -4.03
N CYS A 33 16.17 -64.31 -5.20
CA CYS A 33 15.82 -63.62 -6.45
C CYS A 33 14.42 -62.99 -6.39
N GLY A 34 13.44 -63.71 -5.84
CA GLY A 34 12.08 -63.19 -5.65
C GLY A 34 12.04 -61.98 -4.72
N ALA A 35 12.74 -62.04 -3.59
CA ALA A 35 12.88 -60.92 -2.65
C ALA A 35 13.57 -59.71 -3.31
N LEU A 36 14.62 -59.93 -4.11
CA LEU A 36 15.35 -58.86 -4.79
C LEU A 36 14.51 -58.18 -5.89
N ILE A 37 13.69 -58.94 -6.61
CA ILE A 37 12.73 -58.39 -7.58
C ILE A 37 11.66 -57.56 -6.87
N LEU A 38 11.06 -58.07 -5.79
CA LEU A 38 10.07 -57.34 -5.00
C LEU A 38 10.64 -56.05 -4.41
N PHE A 39 11.86 -56.09 -3.87
CA PHE A 39 12.56 -54.91 -3.34
C PHE A 39 12.79 -53.84 -4.42
N ARG A 40 13.25 -54.26 -5.62
CA ARG A 40 13.41 -53.33 -6.75
C ARG A 40 12.09 -52.73 -7.22
N TYR A 41 11.03 -53.53 -7.23
CA TYR A 41 9.69 -53.06 -7.59
C TYR A 41 9.18 -52.04 -6.56
N GLN A 42 9.30 -52.32 -5.26
CA GLN A 42 8.94 -51.40 -4.18
C GLN A 42 9.69 -50.08 -4.29
N LEU A 43 11.00 -50.10 -4.50
CA LEU A 43 11.80 -48.88 -4.71
C LEU A 43 11.32 -48.05 -5.91
N SER A 44 10.94 -48.71 -7.02
CA SER A 44 10.42 -48.00 -8.19
C SER A 44 9.07 -47.34 -7.91
N VAL A 45 8.16 -48.05 -7.24
CA VAL A 45 6.84 -47.54 -6.88
C VAL A 45 6.95 -46.39 -5.88
N GLU A 46 7.82 -46.51 -4.87
CA GLU A 46 8.10 -45.45 -3.90
C GLU A 46 8.66 -44.20 -4.56
N LYS A 47 9.60 -44.36 -5.50
CA LYS A 47 10.18 -43.26 -6.27
C LYS A 47 9.15 -42.56 -7.16
N GLU A 48 8.22 -43.31 -7.77
CA GLU A 48 7.13 -42.72 -8.54
C GLU A 48 6.15 -41.97 -7.63
N LYS A 49 5.80 -42.56 -6.48
CA LYS A 49 4.91 -41.95 -5.50
C LYS A 49 5.51 -40.67 -4.91
N SER A 50 6.79 -40.68 -4.52
CA SER A 50 7.48 -39.49 -4.02
C SER A 50 7.54 -38.39 -5.07
N GLY A 51 7.84 -38.75 -6.33
CA GLY A 51 7.86 -37.81 -7.44
C GLY A 51 6.48 -37.19 -7.74
N LYS A 52 5.38 -37.95 -7.59
CA LYS A 52 4.02 -37.41 -7.70
C LYS A 52 3.71 -36.43 -6.56
N VAL A 53 4.00 -36.82 -5.32
CA VAL A 53 3.78 -35.96 -4.14
C VAL A 53 4.57 -34.65 -4.23
N GLU A 54 5.81 -34.71 -4.71
CA GLU A 54 6.65 -33.53 -4.93
C GLU A 54 6.06 -32.61 -6.00
N LYS A 55 5.65 -33.16 -7.15
CA LYS A 55 4.98 -32.40 -8.21
C LYS A 55 3.70 -31.73 -7.70
N ASP A 56 2.83 -32.48 -7.01
CA ASP A 56 1.59 -31.92 -6.46
C ASP A 56 1.87 -30.81 -5.43
N SER A 57 2.96 -30.94 -4.66
CA SER A 57 3.41 -29.90 -3.72
C SER A 57 3.84 -28.63 -4.46
N ILE A 58 4.62 -28.77 -5.54
CA ILE A 58 5.06 -27.66 -6.40
C ILE A 58 3.84 -26.95 -7.02
N GLU A 59 2.89 -27.70 -7.59
CA GLU A 59 1.69 -27.13 -8.21
C GLU A 59 0.83 -26.37 -7.19
N ARG A 60 0.61 -26.93 -5.99
CA ARG A 60 -0.15 -26.24 -4.93
C ARG A 60 0.52 -24.93 -4.50
N LYS A 61 1.85 -24.94 -4.32
CA LYS A 61 2.62 -23.73 -4.00
C LYS A 61 2.45 -22.69 -5.09
N LEU A 62 2.65 -23.06 -6.35
CA LEU A 62 2.53 -22.12 -7.46
C LEU A 62 1.11 -21.60 -7.63
N HIS A 63 0.08 -22.42 -7.39
CA HIS A 63 -1.30 -21.95 -7.43
C HIS A 63 -1.58 -20.89 -6.35
N TYR A 64 -1.17 -21.14 -5.11
CA TYR A 64 -1.31 -20.15 -4.03
C TYR A 64 -0.50 -18.88 -4.30
N PHE A 65 0.75 -19.04 -4.74
CA PHE A 65 1.63 -17.93 -5.15
C PHE A 65 0.99 -17.05 -6.22
N THR A 66 0.45 -17.68 -7.26
CA THR A 66 -0.22 -16.98 -8.37
C THR A 66 -1.48 -16.26 -7.89
N SER A 67 -2.26 -16.90 -7.01
CA SER A 67 -3.45 -16.29 -6.42
C SER A 67 -3.11 -15.01 -5.65
N LEU A 68 -2.03 -15.02 -4.83
CA LEU A 68 -1.57 -13.84 -4.12
C LEU A 68 -1.09 -12.75 -5.10
N ILE A 69 -0.27 -13.10 -6.09
CA ILE A 69 0.21 -12.13 -7.08
C ILE A 69 -0.94 -11.47 -7.81
N HIS A 70 -1.96 -12.24 -8.19
CA HIS A 70 -3.14 -11.72 -8.87
C HIS A 70 -3.91 -10.70 -7.99
N LYS A 71 -4.11 -11.02 -6.70
CA LYS A 71 -4.72 -10.09 -5.74
C LYS A 71 -3.89 -8.83 -5.53
N ILE A 72 -2.58 -8.96 -5.36
CA ILE A 72 -1.65 -7.83 -5.20
C ILE A 72 -1.68 -6.94 -6.44
N THR A 73 -1.76 -7.54 -7.63
CA THR A 73 -1.87 -6.82 -8.90
C THR A 73 -3.19 -6.06 -9.02
N GLY A 74 -4.29 -6.65 -8.55
CA GLY A 74 -5.58 -5.96 -8.46
C GLY A 74 -5.54 -4.79 -7.47
N ALA A 75 -5.00 -5.02 -6.28
CA ALA A 75 -4.87 -4.01 -5.23
C ALA A 75 -3.97 -2.83 -5.65
N SER A 76 -2.88 -3.08 -6.39
CA SER A 76 -2.02 -2.00 -6.89
C SER A 76 -2.72 -1.12 -7.92
N LYS A 77 -3.55 -1.71 -8.79
CA LYS A 77 -4.41 -0.96 -9.71
C LYS A 77 -5.43 -0.12 -8.96
N GLU A 78 -6.18 -0.74 -8.05
CA GLU A 78 -7.21 -0.07 -7.26
C GLU A 78 -6.62 1.09 -6.45
N GLN A 79 -5.44 0.89 -5.84
CA GLN A 79 -4.75 1.95 -5.11
C GLN A 79 -4.34 3.10 -6.03
N ALA A 80 -3.83 2.83 -7.23
CA ALA A 80 -3.51 3.87 -8.21
C ALA A 80 -4.76 4.66 -8.62
N ASP A 81 -5.88 3.98 -8.86
CA ASP A 81 -7.15 4.63 -9.22
C ASP A 81 -7.67 5.50 -8.06
N HIS A 82 -7.60 5.02 -6.81
CA HIS A 82 -7.92 5.83 -5.63
C HIS A 82 -7.05 7.09 -5.52
N LEU A 83 -5.76 7.00 -5.85
CA LEU A 83 -4.87 8.16 -5.82
C LEU A 83 -5.19 9.18 -6.92
N LYS A 84 -5.65 8.74 -8.10
CA LYS A 84 -6.16 9.66 -9.14
C LYS A 84 -7.44 10.36 -8.70
N THR A 85 -8.36 9.63 -8.06
CA THR A 85 -9.57 10.25 -7.50
C THR A 85 -9.23 11.24 -6.40
N PHE A 86 -8.24 10.92 -5.56
CA PHE A 86 -7.74 11.81 -4.52
C PHE A 86 -7.18 13.12 -5.10
N ASP A 87 -6.38 13.06 -6.17
CA ASP A 87 -5.85 14.25 -6.88
C ASP A 87 -6.97 15.20 -7.34
N ASN A 88 -8.10 14.65 -7.78
CA ASN A 88 -9.28 15.40 -8.23
C ASN A 88 -10.21 15.84 -7.09
N SER A 89 -9.97 15.42 -5.85
CA SER A 89 -10.84 15.72 -4.70
C SER A 89 -10.43 16.96 -3.92
N PHE A 90 -9.30 17.57 -4.25
CA PHE A 90 -8.91 18.86 -3.68
C PHE A 90 -9.87 19.94 -4.15
N SER A 91 -10.49 20.63 -3.17
CA SER A 91 -11.32 21.81 -3.38
C SER A 91 -10.48 23.05 -3.66
N GLU A 92 -11.15 24.12 -4.08
CA GLU A 92 -10.55 25.47 -4.09
C GLU A 92 -10.26 25.97 -2.66
N ASP A 93 -10.98 25.51 -1.63
CA ASP A 93 -10.70 25.85 -0.24
C ASP A 93 -9.41 25.17 0.25
N PRO A 94 -8.34 25.93 0.57
CA PRO A 94 -7.08 25.34 1.02
C PRO A 94 -7.14 24.79 2.45
N PHE A 95 -8.18 25.10 3.22
CA PHE A 95 -8.41 24.62 4.59
C PHE A 95 -9.20 23.33 4.68
N GLU A 96 -9.51 22.72 3.54
CA GLU A 96 -10.02 21.36 3.44
C GLU A 96 -8.93 20.44 2.90
N LEU A 97 -8.68 19.33 3.59
CA LEU A 97 -7.78 18.29 3.13
C LEU A 97 -8.60 17.01 2.93
N PRO A 98 -8.83 16.56 1.69
CA PRO A 98 -9.53 15.32 1.45
C PRO A 98 -8.80 14.13 2.07
N ARG A 99 -9.48 13.00 2.23
CA ARG A 99 -8.87 11.74 2.70
C ARG A 99 -8.68 10.79 1.54
N PRO A 100 -7.45 10.27 1.29
CA PRO A 100 -7.25 9.27 0.26
C PRO A 100 -7.90 7.95 0.68
N ALA A 101 -8.54 7.28 -0.28
CA ALA A 101 -8.95 5.89 -0.10
C ALA A 101 -7.71 4.99 -0.18
N LEU A 102 -7.54 4.13 0.83
CA LEU A 102 -6.39 3.23 0.93
C LEU A 102 -6.85 1.77 0.86
N VAL A 103 -6.15 0.98 0.06
CA VAL A 103 -6.38 -0.45 -0.10
C VAL A 103 -5.62 -1.23 0.98
N SER A 104 -6.18 -2.35 1.42
CA SER A 104 -5.55 -3.22 2.40
C SER A 104 -4.22 -3.80 1.89
N SER A 105 -3.15 -3.68 2.68
CA SER A 105 -1.83 -4.26 2.39
C SER A 105 -1.67 -5.72 2.88
N LEU A 106 -2.74 -6.35 3.38
CA LEU A 106 -2.66 -7.68 4.00
C LEU A 106 -2.14 -8.76 3.05
N ASP A 107 -2.58 -8.78 1.79
CA ASP A 107 -2.13 -9.80 0.84
C ASP A 107 -0.67 -9.58 0.41
N ILE A 108 -0.22 -8.32 0.38
CA ILE A 108 1.20 -7.97 0.18
C ILE A 108 2.03 -8.48 1.36
N ARG A 109 1.59 -8.22 2.60
CA ARG A 109 2.28 -8.72 3.80
C ARG A 109 2.29 -10.24 3.89
N ARG A 110 1.19 -10.91 3.55
CA ARG A 110 1.14 -12.38 3.46
C ARG A 110 2.15 -12.91 2.46
N PHE A 111 2.36 -12.21 1.35
CA PHE A 111 3.37 -12.56 0.37
C PHE A 111 4.78 -12.36 0.94
N SER A 112 5.10 -11.17 1.45
CA SER A 112 6.47 -10.80 1.88
C SER A 112 6.91 -11.42 3.21
N GLU A 113 5.98 -11.69 4.13
CA GLU A 113 6.27 -12.22 5.48
C GLU A 113 5.85 -13.68 5.64
N GLY A 114 4.82 -14.12 4.90
CA GLY A 114 4.18 -15.43 5.11
C GLY A 114 4.70 -16.55 4.21
N LEU A 115 5.46 -16.24 3.16
CA LEU A 115 5.96 -17.23 2.23
C LEU A 115 7.40 -17.63 2.55
N SER A 116 7.70 -18.93 2.43
CA SER A 116 9.08 -19.43 2.43
C SER A 116 9.73 -19.12 1.07
N HIS A 117 10.33 -17.94 0.91
CA HIS A 117 10.79 -17.43 -0.39
C HIS A 117 11.70 -18.40 -1.16
N GLU A 118 12.52 -19.17 -0.44
CA GLU A 118 13.38 -20.21 -1.00
C GLU A 118 12.56 -21.36 -1.62
N GLU A 119 11.56 -21.86 -0.91
CA GLU A 119 10.69 -22.94 -1.41
C GLU A 119 9.88 -22.52 -2.64
N TYR A 120 9.38 -21.28 -2.65
CA TYR A 120 8.64 -20.74 -3.79
C TYR A 120 9.55 -20.48 -4.99
N TYR A 121 10.80 -20.06 -4.74
CA TYR A 121 11.80 -19.95 -5.79
C TYR A 121 12.09 -21.31 -6.42
N TYR A 122 12.33 -22.34 -5.60
CA TYR A 122 12.55 -23.71 -6.09
C TYR A 122 11.34 -24.24 -6.87
N ALA A 123 10.12 -24.06 -6.36
CA ALA A 123 8.91 -24.44 -7.09
C ALA A 123 8.83 -23.73 -8.46
N TYR A 124 9.14 -22.44 -8.50
CA TYR A 124 9.10 -21.63 -9.72
C TYR A 124 10.14 -22.10 -10.76
N ILE A 125 11.41 -22.27 -10.38
CA ILE A 125 12.44 -22.74 -11.32
C ILE A 125 12.25 -24.20 -11.73
N SER A 126 11.67 -25.04 -10.88
CA SER A 126 11.34 -26.43 -11.23
C SER A 126 10.24 -26.49 -12.30
N LYS A 127 9.27 -25.58 -12.26
CA LYS A 127 8.18 -25.50 -13.25
C LYS A 127 8.61 -24.86 -14.56
N PHE A 128 9.33 -23.73 -14.49
CA PHE A 128 9.66 -22.89 -15.66
C PHE A 128 11.10 -23.06 -16.17
N GLY A 129 11.88 -23.95 -15.55
CA GLY A 129 13.27 -24.21 -15.88
C GLY A 129 14.25 -23.18 -15.30
N LEU A 130 15.44 -23.64 -14.94
CA LEU A 130 16.51 -22.79 -14.45
C LEU A 130 17.22 -22.09 -15.62
N THR A 131 16.69 -20.94 -16.03
CA THR A 131 17.31 -20.07 -17.03
C THR A 131 17.58 -18.68 -16.46
N LYS A 132 18.51 -17.93 -17.06
CA LYS A 132 18.78 -16.53 -16.68
C LYS A 132 17.50 -15.68 -16.74
N SER A 133 16.65 -15.90 -17.74
CA SER A 133 15.38 -15.19 -17.91
C SER A 133 14.40 -15.52 -16.77
N THR A 134 14.24 -16.81 -16.44
CA THR A 134 13.34 -17.27 -15.36
C THR A 134 13.75 -16.67 -14.01
N VAL A 135 15.06 -16.72 -13.68
CA VAL A 135 15.59 -16.15 -12.44
C VAL A 135 15.40 -14.65 -12.39
N TYR A 136 15.64 -13.96 -13.50
CA TYR A 136 15.47 -12.51 -13.59
C TYR A 136 14.00 -12.09 -13.43
N GLY A 137 13.07 -12.81 -14.08
CA GLY A 137 11.63 -12.59 -13.92
C GLY A 137 11.18 -12.76 -12.47
N TYR A 138 11.58 -13.86 -11.81
CA TYR A 138 11.27 -14.08 -10.40
C TYR A 138 11.78 -12.95 -9.50
N ARG A 139 13.01 -12.48 -9.73
CA ARG A 139 13.59 -11.35 -8.97
C ARG A 139 12.82 -10.06 -9.20
N ARG A 140 12.48 -9.72 -10.46
CA ARG A 140 11.67 -8.53 -10.78
C ARG A 140 10.32 -8.57 -10.08
N LEU A 141 9.67 -9.74 -10.07
CA LEU A 141 8.38 -9.93 -9.39
C LEU A 141 8.48 -9.57 -7.91
N TYR A 142 9.47 -10.10 -7.19
CA TYR A 142 9.71 -9.74 -5.79
C TYR A 142 10.01 -8.26 -5.62
N SER A 143 10.88 -7.69 -6.46
CA SER A 143 11.22 -6.26 -6.37
C SER A 143 10.00 -5.34 -6.48
N TYR A 144 9.03 -5.66 -7.34
CA TYR A 144 7.80 -4.88 -7.43
C TYR A 144 6.90 -5.08 -6.19
N ILE A 145 6.79 -6.30 -5.67
CA ILE A 145 5.98 -6.55 -4.47
C ILE A 145 6.60 -5.90 -3.24
N ASP A 146 7.92 -5.97 -3.08
CA ASP A 146 8.65 -5.30 -2.00
C ASP A 146 8.47 -3.78 -2.08
N PHE A 147 8.53 -3.21 -3.29
CA PHE A 147 8.21 -1.80 -3.50
C PHE A 147 6.79 -1.48 -3.02
N LEU A 148 5.78 -2.25 -3.42
CA LEU A 148 4.40 -2.03 -2.99
C LEU A 148 4.23 -2.20 -1.48
N ASN A 149 4.92 -3.17 -0.86
CA ASN A 149 4.92 -3.41 0.58
C ASN A 149 5.44 -2.20 1.36
N MET A 150 6.42 -1.49 0.80
CA MET A 150 6.94 -0.24 1.38
C MET A 150 6.04 0.96 1.04
N ALA A 151 5.57 1.06 -0.19
CA ALA A 151 4.83 2.22 -0.68
C ALA A 151 3.46 2.37 0.00
N PHE A 152 2.72 1.29 0.17
CA PHE A 152 1.35 1.35 0.71
C PHE A 152 1.30 1.94 2.14
N PRO A 153 2.09 1.44 3.12
CA PRO A 153 2.14 2.05 4.44
C PRO A 153 2.66 3.48 4.45
N GLN A 154 3.60 3.81 3.56
CA GLN A 154 4.14 5.18 3.44
C GLN A 154 3.07 6.20 3.02
N LEU A 155 2.07 5.81 2.22
CA LEU A 155 0.96 6.70 1.85
C LEU A 155 0.16 7.14 3.08
N ASP A 156 -0.16 6.20 3.97
CA ASP A 156 -0.90 6.48 5.21
C ASP A 156 -0.08 7.37 6.16
N GLU A 157 1.23 7.10 6.29
CA GLU A 157 2.11 7.90 7.13
C GLU A 157 2.27 9.32 6.59
N VAL A 158 2.54 9.48 5.29
CA VAL A 158 2.61 10.79 4.64
C VAL A 158 1.30 11.55 4.87
N TYR A 159 0.15 10.91 4.67
CA TYR A 159 -1.15 11.54 4.90
C TYR A 159 -1.32 12.02 6.35
N LYS A 160 -0.99 11.19 7.34
CA LYS A 160 -1.08 11.59 8.76
C LYS A 160 -0.22 12.80 9.08
N GLN A 161 1.02 12.82 8.59
CA GLN A 161 1.91 13.97 8.77
C GLN A 161 1.35 15.22 8.09
N SER A 162 0.80 15.07 6.88
CA SER A 162 0.12 16.15 6.17
C SER A 162 -1.07 16.69 6.95
N VAL A 163 -1.90 15.84 7.58
CA VAL A 163 -3.04 16.25 8.42
C VAL A 163 -2.58 17.05 9.63
N ILE A 164 -1.51 16.62 10.31
CA ILE A 164 -0.97 17.34 11.47
C ILE A 164 -0.53 18.74 11.06
N TYR A 165 0.33 18.84 10.06
CA TYR A 165 0.83 20.12 9.55
C TYR A 165 -0.31 21.01 9.01
N HIS A 166 -1.29 20.41 8.35
CA HIS A 166 -2.47 21.11 7.85
C HIS A 166 -3.27 21.72 9.02
N ASN A 167 -3.51 20.97 10.09
CA ASN A 167 -4.21 21.49 11.27
C ASN A 167 -3.42 22.57 12.00
N GLU A 168 -2.09 22.47 12.07
CA GLU A 168 -1.23 23.52 12.67
C GLU A 168 -1.38 24.85 11.92
N LEU A 169 -1.25 24.84 10.59
CA LEU A 169 -1.44 26.04 9.77
C LEU A 169 -2.87 26.59 9.88
N LYS A 170 -3.88 25.71 9.97
CA LYS A 170 -5.29 26.12 10.14
C LYS A 170 -5.50 26.82 11.48
N SER A 171 -4.89 26.31 12.55
CA SER A 171 -4.93 26.92 13.88
C SER A 171 -4.25 28.29 13.88
N GLU A 172 -3.01 28.36 13.37
CA GLU A 172 -2.26 29.63 13.30
C GLU A 172 -3.03 30.68 12.50
N TYR A 173 -3.59 30.29 11.35
CA TYR A 173 -4.40 31.19 10.54
C TYR A 173 -5.60 31.73 11.32
N THR A 174 -6.35 30.85 12.00
CA THR A 174 -7.53 31.21 12.78
C THR A 174 -7.17 32.17 13.92
N ASP A 175 -6.08 31.91 14.63
CA ASP A 175 -5.60 32.75 15.72
C ASP A 175 -5.22 34.16 15.20
N LEU A 176 -4.47 34.23 14.11
CA LEU A 176 -4.08 35.50 13.51
C LEU A 176 -5.28 36.31 12.99
N VAL A 177 -6.26 35.66 12.35
CA VAL A 177 -7.51 36.31 11.92
C VAL A 177 -8.24 36.89 13.13
N ASN A 178 -8.43 36.10 14.19
CA ASN A 178 -9.09 36.57 15.41
C ASN A 178 -8.34 37.77 16.04
N GLU A 179 -7.02 37.71 16.12
CA GLU A 179 -6.19 38.84 16.59
C GLU A 179 -6.40 40.09 15.74
N SER A 180 -6.40 39.96 14.40
CA SER A 180 -6.59 41.11 13.49
C SER A 180 -7.98 41.75 13.66
N VAL A 181 -9.02 40.93 13.86
CA VAL A 181 -10.38 41.37 14.15
C VAL A 181 -10.44 42.14 15.48
N HIS A 182 -9.74 41.65 16.51
CA HIS A 182 -9.63 42.35 17.79
C HIS A 182 -8.88 43.69 17.68
N MET A 183 -7.79 43.73 16.91
CA MET A 183 -7.05 44.96 16.62
C MET A 183 -7.92 45.98 15.90
N ALA A 184 -8.65 45.57 14.86
CA ALA A 184 -9.55 46.44 14.13
C ALA A 184 -10.68 47.01 15.01
N ARG A 185 -11.26 46.20 15.90
CA ARG A 185 -12.24 46.68 16.89
C ARG A 185 -11.66 47.73 17.84
N ALA A 186 -10.41 47.56 18.27
CA ALA A 186 -9.74 48.53 19.12
C ALA A 186 -9.48 49.84 18.37
N LEU A 187 -9.02 49.75 17.12
CA LEU A 187 -8.80 50.91 16.24
C LEU A 187 -10.09 51.69 15.98
N VAL A 188 -11.19 51.01 15.63
CA VAL A 188 -12.52 51.64 15.45
C VAL A 188 -12.89 52.47 16.70
N LYS A 189 -12.77 51.89 17.90
CA LYS A 189 -13.07 52.61 19.16
C LYS A 189 -12.15 53.80 19.41
N GLN A 190 -10.88 53.70 19.03
CA GLN A 190 -9.90 54.76 19.22
C GLN A 190 -10.11 55.92 18.24
N LEU A 191 -10.48 55.62 16.99
CA LEU A 191 -10.51 56.56 15.88
C LEU A 191 -11.90 57.16 15.60
N VAL A 192 -12.97 56.67 16.25
CA VAL A 192 -14.37 57.09 15.99
C VAL A 192 -14.65 58.60 16.10
N ASN A 193 -13.82 59.35 16.82
CA ASN A 193 -13.98 60.81 16.99
C ASN A 193 -13.01 61.63 16.15
N ASP A 194 -12.21 60.99 15.28
CA ASP A 194 -11.25 61.66 14.41
C ASP A 194 -11.80 61.70 12.98
N ASP A 195 -12.20 62.90 12.53
CA ASP A 195 -12.79 63.12 11.20
C ASP A 195 -11.93 62.60 10.04
N LYS A 196 -10.60 62.50 10.24
CA LYS A 196 -9.67 61.93 9.25
C LYS A 196 -9.98 60.46 8.95
N TYR A 197 -10.52 59.71 9.92
CA TYR A 197 -10.70 58.26 9.87
C TYR A 197 -12.16 57.81 9.81
N ASN A 198 -13.11 58.72 9.57
CA ASN A 198 -14.53 58.36 9.47
C ASN A 198 -14.79 57.26 8.42
N SER A 199 -14.23 57.40 7.22
CA SER A 199 -14.37 56.39 6.15
C SER A 199 -13.74 55.04 6.50
N LEU A 200 -12.60 55.04 7.21
CA LEU A 200 -11.97 53.81 7.69
C LEU A 200 -12.84 53.13 8.75
N THR A 201 -13.36 53.90 9.69
CA THR A 201 -14.17 53.41 10.80
C THR A 201 -15.45 52.75 10.28
N GLU A 202 -16.18 53.43 9.38
CA GLU A 202 -17.38 52.88 8.72
C GLU A 202 -17.05 51.59 7.97
N PHE A 203 -15.98 51.57 7.18
CA PHE A 203 -15.56 50.39 6.44
C PHE A 203 -15.20 49.22 7.36
N LEU A 204 -14.41 49.45 8.41
CA LEU A 204 -14.03 48.39 9.35
C LEU A 204 -15.24 47.88 10.13
N GLU A 205 -16.17 48.73 10.54
CA GLU A 205 -17.40 48.31 11.23
C GLU A 205 -18.26 47.41 10.35
N GLU A 206 -18.44 47.77 9.07
CA GLU A 206 -19.14 46.92 8.11
C GLU A 206 -18.47 45.54 7.97
N ARG A 207 -17.14 45.53 7.80
CA ARG A 207 -16.38 44.28 7.63
C ARG A 207 -16.38 43.42 8.88
N LEU A 208 -16.28 44.03 10.06
CA LEU A 208 -16.38 43.35 11.34
C LEU A 208 -17.77 42.73 11.53
N HIS A 209 -18.83 43.40 11.09
CA HIS A 209 -20.19 42.86 11.15
C HIS A 209 -20.33 41.63 10.26
N ARG A 210 -19.97 41.72 8.97
CA ARG A 210 -20.01 40.59 8.03
C ARG A 210 -19.19 39.39 8.52
N ASN A 211 -17.97 39.64 8.99
CA ASN A 211 -17.12 38.56 9.52
C ASN A 211 -17.77 37.81 10.70
N ASN A 212 -18.50 38.52 11.59
CA ASN A 212 -19.21 37.86 12.69
C ASN A 212 -20.42 37.06 12.20
N GLU A 213 -21.14 37.54 11.19
CA GLU A 213 -22.24 36.81 10.56
C GLU A 213 -21.74 35.53 9.87
N ASN A 214 -20.62 35.61 9.14
CA ASN A 214 -19.98 34.44 8.51
C ASN A 214 -19.47 33.43 9.54
N ALA A 215 -18.84 33.91 10.61
CA ALA A 215 -18.39 33.04 11.71
C ALA A 215 -19.57 32.30 12.35
N ALA A 216 -20.76 32.92 12.43
CA ALA A 216 -21.95 32.30 12.99
C ALA A 216 -22.64 31.30 12.02
N THR A 217 -22.44 31.43 10.71
CA THR A 217 -23.24 30.70 9.70
C THR A 217 -22.46 29.63 8.92
N SER A 218 -21.19 29.87 8.57
CA SER A 218 -20.45 28.97 7.66
C SER A 218 -19.08 28.54 8.18
N SER A 219 -18.47 29.24 9.13
CA SER A 219 -17.11 28.96 9.65
C SER A 219 -16.05 28.75 8.55
N SER A 220 -16.29 29.25 7.32
CA SER A 220 -15.39 29.09 6.19
C SER A 220 -14.22 30.05 6.35
N LEU A 221 -13.02 29.47 6.41
CA LEU A 221 -11.78 30.23 6.50
C LEU A 221 -11.41 30.88 5.15
N LEU A 222 -11.87 30.31 4.04
CA LEU A 222 -11.74 30.95 2.73
C LEU A 222 -12.54 32.26 2.66
N LEU A 223 -13.80 32.26 3.13
CA LEU A 223 -14.59 33.49 3.20
C LEU A 223 -13.96 34.52 4.16
N ALA A 224 -13.34 34.08 5.25
CA ALA A 224 -12.58 34.97 6.12
C ALA A 224 -11.36 35.58 5.40
N GLN A 225 -10.68 34.81 4.54
CA GLN A 225 -9.60 35.35 3.71
C GLN A 225 -10.12 36.44 2.76
N GLU A 226 -11.15 36.13 1.99
CA GLU A 226 -11.66 37.02 0.92
C GLU A 226 -12.34 38.27 1.48
N GLU A 227 -13.27 38.09 2.44
CA GLU A 227 -14.13 39.17 2.88
C GLU A 227 -13.53 40.05 3.97
N TRP A 228 -12.61 39.48 4.77
CA TRP A 228 -11.92 40.20 5.84
C TRP A 228 -10.48 40.52 5.45
N VAL A 229 -9.63 39.51 5.28
CA VAL A 229 -8.18 39.73 5.17
C VAL A 229 -7.84 40.54 3.91
N ASP A 230 -8.26 40.07 2.74
CA ASP A 230 -7.93 40.69 1.46
C ASP A 230 -8.60 42.06 1.31
N ALA A 231 -9.90 42.14 1.61
CA ALA A 231 -10.65 43.39 1.52
C ALA A 231 -10.08 44.48 2.43
N VAL A 232 -9.74 44.16 3.69
CA VAL A 232 -9.18 45.15 4.62
C VAL A 232 -7.75 45.52 4.22
N SER A 233 -6.93 44.54 3.87
CA SER A 233 -5.55 44.75 3.40
C SER A 233 -5.50 45.67 2.19
N GLU A 234 -6.34 45.44 1.18
CA GLU A 234 -6.42 46.26 -0.02
C GLU A 234 -6.88 47.68 0.31
N PHE A 235 -7.94 47.83 1.10
CA PHE A 235 -8.46 49.15 1.49
C PHE A 235 -7.40 49.99 2.22
N LEU A 236 -6.67 49.39 3.17
CA LEU A 236 -5.61 50.06 3.91
C LEU A 236 -4.43 50.44 3.00
N LYS A 237 -4.01 49.56 2.10
CA LYS A 237 -2.91 49.83 1.15
C LYS A 237 -3.23 50.94 0.16
N ILE A 238 -4.50 51.10 -0.23
CA ILE A 238 -4.93 52.16 -1.17
C ILE A 238 -5.05 53.51 -0.46
N ASN A 239 -5.73 53.52 0.70
CA ASN A 239 -6.16 54.78 1.32
C ASN A 239 -5.24 55.27 2.46
N TYR A 240 -4.45 54.36 3.06
CA TYR A 240 -3.69 54.64 4.29
C TYR A 240 -2.29 53.99 4.28
N LYS A 241 -1.66 53.89 3.11
CA LYS A 241 -0.37 53.20 2.92
C LYS A 241 0.73 53.64 3.89
N ASP A 242 0.82 54.94 4.13
CA ASP A 242 1.90 55.57 4.92
C ASP A 242 1.44 55.93 6.35
N ASP A 243 0.29 55.42 6.80
CA ASP A 243 -0.24 55.74 8.13
C ASP A 243 0.34 54.81 9.20
N GLU A 244 1.25 55.34 10.02
CA GLU A 244 1.91 54.58 11.09
C GLU A 244 0.93 54.00 12.12
N THR A 245 -0.22 54.64 12.34
CA THR A 245 -1.22 54.15 13.31
C THR A 245 -1.85 52.82 12.90
N LEU A 246 -1.81 52.50 11.59
CA LEU A 246 -2.38 51.28 11.01
C LEU A 246 -1.31 50.23 10.67
N SER A 247 -0.03 50.53 10.94
CA SER A 247 1.10 49.66 10.62
C SER A 247 0.96 48.27 11.23
N ASP A 248 0.56 48.17 12.50
CA ASP A 248 0.43 46.88 13.20
C ASP A 248 -0.67 46.00 12.58
N LEU A 249 -1.82 46.59 12.22
CA LEU A 249 -2.90 45.86 11.56
C LEU A 249 -2.47 45.41 10.16
N ASN A 250 -1.82 46.30 9.38
CA ASN A 250 -1.29 45.95 8.06
C ASN A 250 -0.28 44.79 8.14
N GLN A 251 0.69 44.84 9.05
CA GLN A 251 1.65 43.76 9.25
C GLN A 251 0.98 42.44 9.64
N LYS A 252 -0.08 42.51 10.46
CA LYS A 252 -0.86 41.33 10.85
C LYS A 252 -1.58 40.72 9.64
N LEU A 253 -2.24 41.53 8.82
CA LEU A 253 -2.93 41.09 7.61
C LEU A 253 -1.96 40.48 6.61
N ASP A 254 -0.79 41.11 6.38
CA ASP A 254 0.26 40.54 5.52
C ASP A 254 0.75 39.18 6.03
N ARG A 255 0.91 39.03 7.36
CA ARG A 255 1.24 37.72 7.95
C ARG A 255 0.15 36.68 7.70
N ILE A 256 -1.13 37.04 7.85
CA ILE A 256 -2.25 36.14 7.58
C ILE A 256 -2.23 35.68 6.11
N THR A 257 -2.08 36.62 5.17
CA THR A 257 -1.97 36.30 3.73
C THR A 257 -0.79 35.36 3.46
N ASN A 258 0.36 35.55 4.10
CA ASN A 258 1.49 34.64 3.96
C ASN A 258 1.18 33.21 4.47
N VAL A 259 0.48 33.08 5.60
CA VAL A 259 0.05 31.76 6.12
C VAL A 259 -0.95 31.10 5.16
N PHE A 260 -1.88 31.87 4.58
CA PHE A 260 -2.79 31.39 3.55
C PHE A 260 -2.03 30.88 2.32
N ILE A 261 -1.06 31.64 1.79
CA ILE A 261 -0.23 31.20 0.66
C ILE A 261 0.57 29.93 1.01
N PHE A 262 1.13 29.84 2.23
CA PHE A 262 1.82 28.63 2.67
C PHE A 262 0.88 27.43 2.74
N LYS A 263 -0.38 27.65 3.08
CA LYS A 263 -1.43 26.63 3.09
C LYS A 263 -1.69 26.09 1.69
N GLU A 264 -1.90 26.96 0.71
CA GLU A 264 -2.09 26.58 -0.69
C GLU A 264 -0.89 25.79 -1.22
N GLN A 265 0.32 26.29 -0.96
CA GLN A 265 1.56 25.61 -1.34
C GLN A 265 1.72 24.24 -0.66
N ALA A 266 1.28 24.10 0.59
CA ALA A 266 1.30 22.82 1.29
C ALA A 266 0.36 21.82 0.62
N ASN A 267 -0.85 22.22 0.24
CA ASN A 267 -1.79 21.36 -0.47
C ASN A 267 -1.24 20.92 -1.83
N GLU A 268 -0.66 21.84 -2.61
CA GLU A 268 -0.03 21.50 -3.89
C GLU A 268 1.15 20.53 -3.72
N ARG A 269 1.99 20.71 -2.69
CA ARG A 269 3.06 19.75 -2.38
C ARG A 269 2.52 18.36 -2.05
N ILE A 270 1.45 18.28 -1.25
CA ILE A 270 0.79 17.01 -0.92
C ILE A 270 0.28 16.35 -2.21
N LYS A 271 -0.42 17.12 -3.05
CA LYS A 271 -0.93 16.68 -4.34
C LYS A 271 0.17 16.12 -5.24
N GLU A 272 1.28 16.84 -5.39
CA GLU A 272 2.45 16.39 -6.16
C GLU A 272 3.07 15.11 -5.59
N MET A 273 3.17 14.98 -4.27
CA MET A 273 3.69 13.78 -3.61
C MET A 273 2.80 12.56 -3.89
N PHE A 274 1.49 12.69 -3.77
CA PHE A 274 0.54 11.60 -4.05
C PHE A 274 0.48 11.26 -5.54
N LYS A 275 0.55 12.25 -6.43
CA LYS A 275 0.66 12.05 -7.88
C LYS A 275 1.92 11.27 -8.25
N LYS A 276 3.07 11.63 -7.68
CA LYS A 276 4.32 10.89 -7.87
C LYS A 276 4.23 9.44 -7.37
N SER A 277 3.58 9.24 -6.23
CA SER A 277 3.33 7.88 -5.70
C SER A 277 2.39 7.08 -6.60
N CYS A 278 1.33 7.71 -7.14
CA CYS A 278 0.43 7.10 -8.12
C CYS A 278 1.22 6.58 -9.32
N THR A 279 2.03 7.42 -9.97
CA THR A 279 2.83 7.01 -11.13
C THR A 279 3.73 5.82 -10.82
N LYS A 280 4.42 5.82 -9.66
CA LYS A 280 5.27 4.69 -9.28
C LYS A 280 4.49 3.40 -9.00
N ILE A 281 3.31 3.50 -8.39
CA ILE A 281 2.43 2.36 -8.15
C ILE A 281 1.91 1.80 -9.48
N GLU A 282 1.56 2.67 -10.44
CA GLU A 282 1.17 2.26 -11.80
C GLU A 282 2.32 1.55 -12.53
N GLU A 283 3.54 2.08 -12.46
CA GLU A 283 4.74 1.43 -13.01
C GLU A 283 4.96 0.04 -12.39
N ALA A 284 4.84 -0.08 -11.07
CA ALA A 284 4.94 -1.36 -10.37
C ALA A 284 3.81 -2.33 -10.77
N HIS A 285 2.58 -1.83 -10.92
CA HIS A 285 1.44 -2.59 -11.40
C HIS A 285 1.67 -3.15 -12.81
N GLN A 286 2.11 -2.30 -13.76
CA GLN A 286 2.41 -2.73 -15.12
C GLN A 286 3.57 -3.73 -15.16
N GLY A 287 4.63 -3.47 -14.37
CA GLY A 287 5.74 -4.40 -14.23
C GLY A 287 5.32 -5.76 -13.66
N LEU A 288 4.38 -5.78 -12.71
CA LEU A 288 3.82 -7.02 -12.19
C LEU A 288 2.98 -7.76 -13.23
N LEU A 289 2.12 -7.07 -13.99
CA LEU A 289 1.35 -7.68 -15.08
C LEU A 289 2.26 -8.32 -16.13
N GLU A 290 3.29 -7.60 -16.56
CA GLU A 290 4.26 -8.08 -17.56
C GLU A 290 4.93 -9.37 -17.06
N VAL A 291 5.53 -9.32 -15.87
CA VAL A 291 6.37 -10.41 -15.35
C VAL A 291 5.55 -11.60 -14.85
N SER A 292 4.32 -11.40 -14.39
CA SER A 292 3.45 -12.47 -13.89
C SER A 292 2.53 -13.07 -14.95
N SER A 293 2.46 -12.50 -16.16
CA SER A 293 1.53 -12.93 -17.23
C SER A 293 1.56 -14.43 -17.53
N SER A 294 2.75 -15.03 -17.66
CA SER A 294 2.91 -16.47 -17.93
C SER A 294 2.45 -17.33 -16.76
N LEU A 295 2.75 -16.90 -15.53
CA LEU A 295 2.34 -17.57 -14.31
C LEU A 295 0.81 -17.51 -14.13
N VAL A 296 0.22 -16.32 -14.26
CA VAL A 296 -1.22 -16.08 -14.12
C VAL A 296 -2.02 -16.83 -15.18
N SER A 297 -1.60 -16.78 -16.45
CA SER A 297 -2.28 -17.53 -17.52
C SER A 297 -2.21 -19.04 -17.35
N THR A 298 -1.17 -19.56 -16.69
CA THR A 298 -1.03 -21.00 -16.40
C THR A 298 -1.98 -21.48 -15.30
N TYR A 299 -2.19 -20.68 -14.25
CA TYR A 299 -2.88 -21.13 -13.03
C TYR A 299 -4.23 -20.45 -12.75
N ILE A 300 -4.55 -19.36 -13.44
CA ILE A 300 -5.79 -18.57 -13.30
C ILE A 300 -6.51 -18.46 -14.65
N SER A 301 -6.30 -19.41 -15.58
CA SER A 301 -7.10 -19.46 -16.80
C SER A 301 -8.59 -19.52 -16.43
N TYR A 302 -9.34 -18.51 -16.92
CA TYR A 302 -10.76 -18.28 -16.63
C TYR A 302 -11.56 -19.60 -16.69
N GLN A 303 -11.95 -20.10 -15.52
CA GLN A 303 -13.28 -20.69 -15.35
C GLN A 303 -14.31 -19.58 -15.52
#